data_AF-A0A9E3LNW9-F1
#
_entry.id   AF-A0A9E3LNW9-F1
#
_cell.length_a   1.000
_cell.length_b   1.000
_cell.length_c   1.000
_cell.angle_alpha   90.00
_cell.angle_beta   90.00
_cell.angle_gamma   90.00
#
_symmetry.space_group_name_H-M   'P 1'
#
loop_
_entity.id
_entity.type
_entity.pdbx_description
1 polymer ?
#
loop_
_entity_poly.entity_id
_entity_poly.type
_entity_poly.pdbx_seq_one_letter_code
_entity_poly.pdbx_strand_id
1 'polypeptide(L)'
;MTPAELRALLTDCLAVWGLAGRVEPTDDGVAITTAAGRCVLRPADPALAPVRWMIETPERIAAGRGARAAPSIVAALGVVRAASGPQ
;
A
#
# COMPACT_ATOMS: atom_id res chain seq x y z
N MET A 1 2.73 4.45 -13.78
CA MET A 1 3.47 4.81 -12.57
C MET A 1 4.56 3.77 -12.36
N THR A 2 5.81 4.20 -12.26
CA THR A 2 6.96 3.34 -11.99
C THR A 2 7.06 3.01 -10.49
N PRO A 3 7.80 1.97 -10.08
CA PRO A 3 8.05 1.70 -8.67
C PRO A 3 8.71 2.87 -7.94
N ALA A 4 9.59 3.62 -8.61
CA ALA A 4 10.25 4.79 -8.04
C ALA A 4 9.26 5.95 -7.76
N GLU A 5 8.36 6.23 -8.72
CA GLU A 5 7.28 7.22 -8.54
C GLU A 5 6.33 6.80 -7.42
N LEU A 6 5.97 5.52 -7.35
CA LEU A 6 5.10 4.99 -6.30
C LEU A 6 5.75 5.15 -4.91
N ARG A 7 7.05 4.83 -4.80
CA ARG A 7 7.81 4.99 -3.57
C ARG A 7 7.85 6.46 -3.11
N ALA A 8 8.11 7.38 -4.03
CA ALA A 8 8.11 8.81 -3.75
C ALA A 8 6.73 9.28 -3.27
N LEU A 9 5.67 8.95 -3.99
CA LEU A 9 4.29 9.28 -3.63
C LEU A 9 3.91 8.77 -2.23
N LEU A 10 4.22 7.51 -1.92
CA LEU A 10 3.93 6.93 -0.61
C LEU A 10 4.73 7.61 0.52
N THR A 11 5.98 7.98 0.24
CA THR A 11 6.83 8.72 1.19
C THR A 11 6.22 10.09 1.50
N ASP A 12 5.80 10.83 0.47
CA ASP A 12 5.14 12.12 0.63
C ASP A 12 3.82 11.98 1.38
N CYS A 13 3.04 10.93 1.09
CA CYS A 13 1.79 10.65 1.79
C CYS A 13 2.01 10.40 3.29
N LEU A 14 3.03 9.61 3.68
CA LEU A 14 3.36 9.42 5.10
C LEU A 14 3.70 10.74 5.80
N ALA A 15 4.49 11.60 5.13
CA ALA A 15 4.83 12.92 5.66
C ALA A 15 3.59 13.81 5.82
N VAL A 16 2.71 13.87 4.81
CA VAL A 16 1.46 14.63 4.84
C VAL A 16 0.51 14.11 5.94
N TRP A 17 0.50 12.80 6.20
CA TRP A 17 -0.33 12.21 7.26
C TRP A 17 0.29 12.30 8.66
N GLY A 18 1.53 12.81 8.77
CA GLY A 18 2.26 12.89 10.04
C GLY A 18 2.63 11.52 10.62
N LEU A 19 2.86 10.52 9.77
CA LEU A 19 3.16 9.15 10.17
C LEU A 19 4.65 8.85 10.03
N ALA A 20 5.26 8.34 11.09
CA ALA A 20 6.60 7.78 11.02
C ALA A 20 6.55 6.40 10.34
N GLY A 21 7.39 6.21 9.31
CA GLY A 21 7.47 4.94 8.60
C GLY A 21 8.58 4.91 7.56
N ARG A 22 8.75 3.73 6.96
CA ARG A 22 9.69 3.49 5.86
C ARG A 22 8.93 2.97 4.65
N VAL A 23 9.37 3.42 3.47
CA VAL A 23 8.83 2.99 2.18
C VAL A 23 9.97 2.39 1.35
N GLU A 24 9.88 1.09 1.11
CA GLU A 24 10.95 0.28 0.52
C GLU A 24 10.43 -0.48 -0.71
N PRO A 25 11.20 -0.55 -1.80
CA PRO A 25 10.82 -1.38 -2.95
C PRO A 25 10.81 -2.86 -2.57
N THR A 26 9.91 -3.63 -3.18
CA THR A 26 9.90 -5.10 -3.18
C THR A 26 10.11 -5.62 -4.61
N ASP A 27 10.19 -6.93 -4.77
CA ASP A 27 10.36 -7.57 -6.09
C ASP A 27 9.21 -7.20 -7.07
N ASP A 28 7.99 -7.02 -6.55
CA ASP A 28 6.78 -6.79 -7.34
C ASP A 28 6.00 -5.51 -6.96
N GLY A 29 6.57 -4.63 -6.13
CA GLY A 29 5.83 -3.48 -5.60
C GLY A 29 6.61 -2.63 -4.60
N VAL A 30 5.88 -2.12 -3.60
CA VAL A 30 6.42 -1.26 -2.53
C VAL A 30 5.82 -1.68 -1.20
N ALA A 31 6.69 -1.85 -0.20
CA ALA A 31 6.31 -2.08 1.18
C ALA A 31 6.30 -0.75 1.97
N ILE A 32 5.28 -0.59 2.81
CA ILE A 32 5.14 0.52 3.75
C ILE A 32 5.17 -0.07 5.15
N THR A 33 6.16 0.29 5.95
CA THR A 33 6.30 -0.17 7.33
C THR A 33 6.13 1.01 8.28
N THR A 34 5.10 0.96 9.13
CA THR A 34 4.82 1.95 10.18
C THR A 34 4.74 1.25 11.54
N ALA A 35 4.49 2.00 12.62
CA ALA A 35 4.24 1.41 13.94
C ALA A 35 2.98 0.51 13.97
N ALA A 36 2.02 0.73 13.06
CA ALA A 36 0.81 -0.08 12.94
C ALA A 36 1.04 -1.40 12.17
N GLY A 37 2.19 -1.55 11.51
CA GLY A 37 2.60 -2.76 10.82
C GLY A 37 3.02 -2.52 9.36
N ARG A 38 3.09 -3.63 8.61
CA ARG A 38 3.55 -3.64 7.22
C ARG A 38 2.38 -3.78 6.25
N CYS A 39 2.28 -2.84 5.32
CA CYS A 39 1.45 -2.95 4.13
C CYS A 39 2.32 -3.24 2.90
N VAL A 40 1.80 -3.98 1.93
CA VAL A 40 2.45 -4.19 0.65
C VAL A 40 1.49 -3.80 -0.46
N LEU A 41 1.92 -2.86 -1.31
CA LEU A 41 1.18 -2.38 -2.46
C LEU A 41 1.91 -2.84 -3.73
N ARG A 42 1.18 -3.53 -4.61
CA ARG A 42 1.72 -4.00 -5.90
C ARG A 42 0.75 -3.73 -7.04
N PRO A 43 1.23 -3.54 -8.28
CA PRO A 43 0.37 -3.52 -9.45
C PRO A 43 -0.44 -4.82 -9.53
N ALA A 44 -1.69 -4.71 -9.99
CA ALA A 44 -2.48 -5.89 -10.30
C ALA A 44 -2.06 -6.49 -11.64
N ASP A 45 -2.28 -7.80 -11.79
CA ASP A 45 -2.15 -8.48 -13.09
C ASP A 45 -3.06 -7.78 -14.12
N PRO A 46 -2.56 -7.46 -15.34
CA PRO A 46 -3.37 -6.88 -16.41
C PRO A 46 -4.68 -7.63 -16.71
N ALA A 47 -4.73 -8.95 -16.49
CA ALA A 47 -5.92 -9.77 -16.66
C ALA A 47 -7.03 -9.48 -15.64
N LEU A 48 -6.72 -8.80 -14.53
CA LEU A 48 -7.68 -8.45 -13.47
C LEU A 48 -8.34 -7.07 -13.69
N ALA A 49 -8.25 -6.49 -14.89
CA ALA A 49 -8.93 -5.24 -15.21
C ALA A 49 -10.42 -5.31 -14.80
N PRO A 50 -10.98 -4.27 -14.14
CA PRO A 50 -10.43 -2.92 -13.98
C PRO A 50 -9.54 -2.71 -12.74
N VAL A 51 -9.17 -3.77 -12.01
CA VAL A 51 -8.28 -3.66 -10.86
C VAL A 51 -6.90 -3.18 -11.31
N ARG A 52 -6.32 -2.22 -10.58
CA ARG A 52 -5.00 -1.66 -10.88
C ARG A 52 -3.96 -1.97 -9.82
N TRP A 53 -4.42 -2.21 -8.59
CA TRP A 53 -3.55 -2.40 -7.43
C TRP A 53 -4.05 -3.56 -6.58
N MET A 54 -3.11 -4.27 -5.97
CA MET A 54 -3.37 -5.25 -4.93
C MET A 54 -2.66 -4.79 -3.66
N ILE A 55 -3.36 -4.89 -2.52
CA ILE A 55 -2.88 -4.39 -1.24
C ILE A 55 -3.01 -5.47 -0.19
N GLU A 56 -1.89 -5.79 0.43
CA GLU A 56 -1.86 -6.59 1.64
C GLU A 56 -1.71 -5.66 2.84
N THR A 57 -2.55 -5.86 3.87
CA THR A 57 -2.54 -5.06 5.10
C THR A 57 -2.26 -5.97 6.30
N PRO A 58 -1.76 -5.43 7.43
CA PRO A 58 -1.51 -6.21 8.64
C PRO A 58 -2.74 -7.00 9.11
N GLU A 59 -3.92 -6.38 9.10
CA GLU A 59 -5.18 -7.02 9.48
C GLU A 59 -5.52 -8.22 8.58
N ARG A 60 -5.30 -8.11 7.27
CA ARG A 60 -5.58 -9.18 6.32
C ARG A 60 -4.62 -10.34 6.48
N ILE A 61 -3.33 -10.05 6.68
CA ILE A 61 -2.31 -11.06 7.01
C ILE A 61 -2.71 -11.80 8.29
N ALA A 62 -3.05 -11.07 9.36
CA ALA A 62 -3.46 -11.65 10.63
C ALA A 62 -4.72 -12.53 10.50
N ALA A 63 -5.63 -12.18 9.60
CA ALA A 63 -6.84 -12.93 9.31
C ALA A 63 -6.66 -14.06 8.29
N GLY A 64 -5.44 -14.34 7.81
CA GLY A 64 -5.17 -15.33 6.75
C GLY A 64 -5.83 -15.01 5.42
N ARG A 65 -6.14 -13.73 5.15
CA ARG A 65 -6.77 -13.25 3.93
C ARG A 65 -5.71 -12.68 3.00
N GLY A 66 -5.68 -13.13 1.74
CA GLY A 66 -4.77 -12.60 0.73
C GLY A 66 -5.00 -11.12 0.39
N ALA A 67 -4.20 -10.56 -0.51
CA ALA A 67 -4.30 -9.16 -0.91
C ALA A 67 -5.70 -8.74 -1.39
N ARG A 68 -6.08 -7.49 -1.12
CA ARG A 68 -7.33 -6.85 -1.55
C ARG A 68 -7.10 -6.05 -2.84
N ALA A 69 -8.05 -6.13 -3.76
CA ALA A 69 -8.07 -5.33 -4.98
C ALA A 69 -8.42 -3.85 -4.70
N ALA A 70 -7.73 -2.94 -5.38
CA ALA A 70 -8.03 -1.52 -5.44
C ALA A 70 -8.05 -1.03 -6.91
N PRO A 71 -9.12 -0.34 -7.34
CA PRO A 71 -9.30 0.07 -8.73
C PRO A 71 -8.43 1.28 -9.13
N SER A 72 -7.90 2.03 -8.16
CA SER A 72 -7.10 3.24 -8.40
C SER A 72 -6.06 3.43 -7.30
N ILE A 73 -5.06 4.28 -7.57
CA ILE A 73 -4.04 4.63 -6.58
C ILE A 73 -4.67 5.36 -5.38
N VAL A 74 -5.70 6.19 -5.60
CA VAL A 74 -6.41 6.89 -4.52
C VAL A 74 -7.13 5.91 -3.60
N ALA A 75 -7.81 4.91 -4.17
CA ALA A 75 -8.44 3.85 -3.38
C ALA A 75 -7.39 3.07 -2.58
N ALA A 76 -6.20 2.85 -3.16
CA ALA A 76 -5.11 2.19 -2.47
C ALA A 76 -4.55 3.01 -1.30
N LEU A 77 -4.31 4.30 -1.50
CA LEU A 77 -3.86 5.20 -0.45
C LEU A 77 -4.88 5.28 0.71
N GLY A 78 -6.18 5.24 0.41
CA GLY A 78 -7.22 5.16 1.45
C GLY A 78 -7.10 3.91 2.33
N VAL A 79 -6.80 2.76 1.73
CA VAL A 79 -6.56 1.51 2.47
C VAL A 79 -5.27 1.61 3.31
N VAL A 80 -4.18 2.12 2.73
CA VAL A 80 -2.91 2.31 3.46
C VAL A 80 -3.10 3.27 4.64
N ARG A 81 -3.82 4.38 4.45
CA ARG A 81 -4.11 5.36 5.51
C ARG A 81 -4.87 4.72 6.67
N ALA A 82 -5.92 3.95 6.36
CA ALA A 82 -6.71 3.25 7.35
C ALA A 82 -5.89 2.19 8.09
N ALA A 83 -5.06 1.43 7.36
CA ALA A 83 -4.21 0.38 7.93
C ALA A 83 -3.05 0.92 8.77
N SER A 84 -2.64 2.18 8.55
CA SER A 84 -1.55 2.81 9.29
C SER A 84 -1.98 3.43 10.64
N GLY A 85 -3.26 3.31 10.99
CA GLY A 85 -3.84 3.76 12.27
C GLY A 85 -4.30 5.22 12.28
N PRO A 86 -5.32 5.57 13.08
CA PRO A 86 -5.62 6.97 13.42
C PRO A 86 -4.50 7.56 14.30
N GLN A 87 -4.37 8.89 14.30
CA GLN A 87 -3.58 9.58 15.33
C GLN A 87 -4.26 9.43 16.69
#